data_AF-A0A5C8E139-F1
#
_entry.id   AF-A0A5C8E139-F1
#
_cell.length_a   1.000
_cell.length_b   1.000
_cell.length_c   1.000
_cell.angle_alpha   90.00
_cell.angle_beta   90.00
_cell.angle_gamma   90.00
#
_symmetry.space_group_name_H-M   'P 1'
#
loop_
_entity.id
_entity.type
_entity.pdbx_description
1 polymer ?
#
loop_
_entity_poly.entity_id
_entity_poly.type
_entity_poly.pdbx_seq_one_letter_code
_entity_poly.pdbx_strand_id
1 'polypeptide(L)'
;MKFFTVLYNTLFWSLLVSFIMFKNTWIEMRINIGTVLFILWILFFIIFYKIYFIKNVIIFSIINLIISIIISLTILKPYGLISVPSSIIREGLHLTSILSLNSINIVLIIFIIGGIFLIGIFSKLKNKI
;
A
#
# COMPACT_ATOMS: atom_id res chain seq x y z
N MET A 1 5.38 -2.36 -17.40
CA MET A 1 4.04 -2.06 -16.82
C MET A 1 3.63 -3.07 -15.75
N LYS A 2 3.53 -4.37 -16.08
CA LYS A 2 3.09 -5.42 -15.13
C LYS A 2 3.78 -5.34 -13.77
N PHE A 3 5.11 -5.18 -13.75
CA PHE A 3 5.90 -5.04 -12.52
C PHE A 3 5.39 -3.89 -11.62
N PHE A 4 5.44 -2.64 -12.11
CA PHE A 4 5.04 -1.46 -11.32
C PHE A 4 3.58 -1.54 -10.87
N THR A 5 2.68 -1.97 -11.76
CA THR A 5 1.27 -2.13 -11.45
C THR A 5 1.03 -3.15 -10.33
N VAL A 6 1.70 -4.31 -10.38
CA VAL A 6 1.58 -5.33 -9.33
C VAL A 6 2.16 -4.80 -8.03
N LEU A 7 3.33 -4.17 -8.06
CA LEU A 7 3.98 -3.56 -6.90
C LEU A 7 3.07 -2.51 -6.23
N TYR A 8 2.48 -1.64 -7.03
CA TYR A 8 1.52 -0.63 -6.59
C TYR A 8 0.28 -1.24 -5.94
N ASN A 9 -0.36 -2.21 -6.60
CA ASN A 9 -1.61 -2.79 -6.10
C ASN A 9 -1.41 -3.68 -4.87
N THR A 10 -0.27 -4.36 -4.76
CA THR A 10 0.04 -5.23 -3.63
C THR A 10 0.38 -4.46 -2.37
N LEU A 11 0.83 -3.20 -2.48
CA LEU A 11 1.05 -2.31 -1.35
C LEU A 11 -0.25 -2.07 -0.55
N PHE A 12 -1.39 -1.94 -1.24
CA PHE A 12 -2.67 -1.79 -0.55
C PHE A 12 -3.06 -3.03 0.25
N TRP A 13 -2.84 -4.22 -0.31
CA TRP A 13 -3.13 -5.46 0.38
C TRP A 13 -2.21 -5.70 1.58
N SER A 14 -0.91 -5.40 1.45
CA SER A 14 0.03 -5.51 2.57
C SER A 14 -0.29 -4.50 3.68
N LEU A 15 -0.68 -3.27 3.33
CA LEU A 15 -1.14 -2.27 4.29
C LEU A 15 -2.39 -2.74 5.05
N LEU A 16 -3.40 -3.27 4.35
CA LEU A 16 -4.62 -3.76 4.98
C LEU A 16 -4.35 -4.86 6.01
N VAL A 17 -3.52 -5.84 5.67
CA VAL A 17 -3.14 -6.91 6.61
C VAL A 17 -2.37 -6.31 7.79
N SER A 18 -1.46 -5.37 7.54
CA SER A 18 -0.71 -4.67 8.58
C SER A 18 -1.63 -3.89 9.52
N PHE A 19 -2.71 -3.27 9.02
CA PHE A 19 -3.70 -2.57 9.83
C PHE A 19 -4.49 -3.52 10.73
N ILE A 20 -4.84 -4.70 10.24
CA ILE A 20 -5.50 -5.74 11.05
C ILE A 20 -4.58 -6.17 12.19
N MET A 21 -3.29 -6.39 11.89
CA MET A 21 -2.29 -6.76 12.90
C MET A 21 -2.05 -5.63 13.90
N PHE A 22 -2.00 -4.38 13.44
CA PHE A 22 -1.86 -3.19 14.28
C PHE A 22 -3.05 -2.98 15.22
N LYS A 23 -4.26 -3.28 14.76
CA LYS A 23 -5.45 -3.23 15.62
C LYS A 23 -5.42 -4.28 16.74
N ASN A 24 -4.70 -5.37 16.55
CA ASN A 24 -4.52 -6.39 17.57
C ASN A 24 -3.33 -6.03 18.46
N THR A 25 -3.63 -5.43 19.61
CA THR A 25 -2.63 -4.93 20.58
C THR A 25 -1.66 -6.01 21.07
N TRP A 26 -2.09 -7.27 21.14
CA TRP A 26 -1.20 -8.37 21.53
C TRP A 26 -0.10 -8.63 20.50
N ILE A 27 -0.44 -8.50 19.21
CA ILE A 27 0.50 -8.64 18.08
C ILE A 27 1.39 -7.41 18.01
N GLU A 28 0.80 -6.22 18.10
CA GLU A 28 1.50 -4.93 18.06
C GLU A 28 2.63 -4.84 19.09
N MET A 29 2.40 -5.31 20.32
CA MET A 29 3.44 -5.27 21.36
C MET A 29 4.59 -6.28 21.17
N ARG A 30 4.44 -7.30 20.32
CA ARG A 30 5.40 -8.41 20.20
C ARG A 30 6.14 -8.45 18.86
N ILE A 31 5.56 -7.88 17.82
CA ILE A 31 6.06 -7.98 16.45
C ILE A 31 6.18 -6.58 15.87
N ASN A 32 7.31 -6.28 15.23
CA ASN A 32 7.46 -5.05 14.47
C ASN A 32 6.60 -5.13 13.20
N ILE A 33 5.42 -4.51 13.25
CA ILE A 33 4.44 -4.55 12.16
C ILE A 33 4.99 -3.90 10.90
N GLY A 34 5.87 -2.90 11.04
CA GLY A 34 6.56 -2.30 9.91
C GLY A 34 7.40 -3.29 9.10
N THR A 35 8.16 -4.16 9.76
CA THR A 35 8.91 -5.21 9.06
C THR A 35 7.98 -6.23 8.40
N VAL A 36 6.88 -6.58 9.07
CA VAL A 36 5.86 -7.48 8.52
C VAL A 36 5.22 -6.89 7.27
N LEU A 37 4.95 -5.58 7.25
CA LEU A 37 4.43 -4.89 6.06
C LEU A 37 5.34 -5.12 4.84
N PHE A 38 6.65 -4.94 4.98
CA PHE A 38 7.58 -5.11 3.86
C PHE A 38 7.69 -6.57 3.42
N ILE A 39 7.69 -7.52 4.36
CA ILE A 39 7.69 -8.95 4.06
C ILE A 39 6.42 -9.35 3.29
N LEU A 40 5.25 -8.94 3.79
CA LEU A 40 3.97 -9.19 3.13
C LEU A 40 3.89 -8.54 1.76
N TRP A 41 4.45 -7.34 1.61
CA TRP A 41 4.47 -6.65 0.33
C TRP A 41 5.26 -7.41 -0.72
N ILE A 42 6.46 -7.92 -0.36
CA ILE A 42 7.27 -8.76 -1.24
C ILE A 42 6.54 -10.07 -1.58
N LEU A 43 5.93 -10.71 -0.58
CA LEU A 43 5.23 -11.97 -0.76
C LEU A 43 4.01 -11.82 -1.67
N PHE A 44 3.18 -10.81 -1.46
CA PHE A 44 2.06 -10.49 -2.35
C PHE A 44 2.53 -10.08 -3.73
N PHE A 45 3.62 -9.34 -3.84
CA PHE A 45 4.22 -9.02 -5.13
C PHE A 45 4.56 -10.29 -5.93
N ILE A 46 5.25 -11.25 -5.32
CA ILE A 46 5.64 -12.51 -5.99
C ILE A 46 4.40 -13.30 -6.45
N ILE A 47 3.41 -13.45 -5.57
CA ILE A 47 2.18 -14.20 -5.85
C ILE A 47 1.41 -13.54 -6.99
N PHE A 48 1.13 -12.24 -6.85
CA PHE A 48 0.34 -11.51 -7.83
C PHE A 48 1.09 -11.42 -9.15
N TYR A 49 2.41 -11.24 -9.16
CA TYR A 49 3.18 -11.15 -10.40
C TYR A 49 3.01 -12.39 -11.28
N LYS A 50 2.93 -13.59 -10.67
CA LYS A 50 2.67 -14.84 -11.40
C LYS A 50 1.23 -14.94 -11.89
N ILE A 51 0.25 -14.57 -11.06
CA ILE A 51 -1.19 -14.74 -11.34
C ILE A 51 -1.76 -13.59 -12.21
N TYR A 52 -1.05 -12.46 -12.31
CA TYR A 52 -1.59 -11.24 -12.88
C TYR A 52 -1.96 -11.37 -14.36
N PHE A 53 -3.27 -11.47 -14.61
CA PHE A 53 -3.91 -11.62 -15.92
C PHE A 53 -5.00 -10.55 -16.14
N ILE A 54 -4.72 -9.30 -15.81
CA ILE A 54 -5.71 -8.21 -15.87
C ILE A 54 -5.58 -7.43 -17.17
N LYS A 55 -6.68 -7.35 -17.94
CA LYS A 55 -6.74 -6.60 -19.19
C LYS A 55 -6.81 -5.08 -18.96
N ASN A 56 -7.71 -4.62 -18.07
CA ASN A 56 -7.92 -3.20 -17.78
C ASN A 56 -7.24 -2.76 -16.49
N VAL A 57 -5.94 -2.52 -16.60
CA VAL A 57 -5.04 -2.25 -15.48
C VAL A 57 -5.42 -1.00 -14.66
N ILE A 58 -5.86 0.07 -15.31
CA ILE A 58 -6.27 1.31 -14.63
C ILE A 58 -7.50 1.06 -13.76
N ILE A 59 -8.56 0.51 -14.36
CA ILE A 59 -9.85 0.28 -13.69
C ILE A 59 -9.64 -0.60 -12.47
N PHE A 60 -8.84 -1.67 -12.62
CA PHE A 60 -8.47 -2.51 -11.49
C PHE A 60 -7.77 -1.73 -10.37
N SER A 61 -6.81 -0.87 -10.71
CA SER A 61 -6.05 -0.11 -9.70
C SER A 61 -6.92 0.92 -8.98
N ILE A 62 -7.89 1.53 -9.66
CA ILE A 62 -8.88 2.45 -9.07
C ILE A 62 -9.82 1.69 -8.13
N ILE A 63 -10.39 0.57 -8.60
CA ILE A 63 -11.28 -0.27 -7.79
C ILE A 63 -10.54 -0.77 -6.54
N ASN A 64 -9.30 -1.22 -6.70
CA ASN A 64 -8.47 -1.70 -5.60
C ASN A 64 -8.19 -0.60 -4.57
N LEU A 65 -7.91 0.63 -5.03
CA LEU A 65 -7.76 1.78 -4.14
C LEU A 65 -9.05 2.06 -3.37
N ILE A 66 -10.21 2.12 -4.04
CA ILE A 66 -11.50 2.38 -3.40
C ILE A 66 -11.81 1.32 -2.35
N ILE A 67 -11.66 0.04 -2.70
CA ILE A 67 -11.86 -1.09 -1.78
C ILE A 67 -10.91 -0.96 -0.58
N SER A 68 -9.63 -0.66 -0.82
CA SER A 68 -8.65 -0.51 0.26
C SER A 68 -9.00 0.63 1.23
N ILE A 69 -9.51 1.76 0.73
CA ILE A 69 -9.95 2.88 1.56
C ILE A 69 -11.15 2.46 2.41
N ILE A 70 -12.17 1.84 1.81
CA ILE A 70 -13.37 1.38 2.52
C ILE A 70 -12.99 0.42 3.64
N ILE A 71 -12.16 -0.60 3.36
CA ILE A 71 -11.72 -1.57 4.37
C ILE A 71 -10.83 -0.90 5.43
N SER A 72 -9.95 0.01 5.04
CA SER A 72 -9.09 0.71 6.00
C SER A 72 -9.89 1.56 7.00
N LEU A 73 -10.99 2.19 6.55
CA LEU A 73 -11.89 2.97 7.39
C LEU A 73 -12.62 2.10 8.42
N THR A 74 -13.01 0.87 8.05
CA THR A 74 -13.64 -0.07 8.98
C THR A 74 -12.66 -0.61 10.02
N ILE A 75 -11.39 -0.77 9.66
CA ILE A 75 -10.35 -1.26 10.58
C ILE A 75 -9.93 -0.17 11.57
N LEU A 76 -9.44 0.98 11.08
CA LEU A 76 -8.66 1.97 11.85
C LEU A 76 -9.43 3.21 12.32
N LYS A 77 -10.67 3.42 11.85
CA LYS A 77 -11.43 4.68 12.00
C LYS A 77 -10.72 5.88 11.30
N PRO A 78 -11.43 6.99 11.03
CA PRO A 78 -10.86 8.10 10.25
C PRO A 78 -9.58 8.72 10.84
N TYR A 79 -9.55 8.92 12.16
CA TYR A 79 -8.38 9.48 12.85
C TYR A 79 -7.15 8.57 12.76
N GLY A 80 -7.34 7.24 12.76
CA GLY A 80 -6.25 6.28 12.66
C GLY A 80 -5.55 6.31 11.30
N LEU A 81 -6.27 6.63 10.21
CA LEU A 81 -5.69 6.69 8.87
C LEU A 81 -4.67 7.82 8.69
N ILE A 82 -4.69 8.83 9.56
CA ILE A 82 -3.76 9.96 9.51
C ILE A 82 -2.37 9.56 10.02
N SER A 83 -2.29 8.66 11.01
CA SER A 83 -1.04 8.37 11.73
C SER A 83 -0.57 6.92 11.61
N VAL A 84 -1.48 5.95 11.49
CA VAL A 84 -1.14 4.52 11.50
C VAL A 84 -0.36 4.07 10.26
N PRO A 85 -0.73 4.48 9.03
CA PRO A 85 0.06 4.08 7.86
C PRO A 85 1.50 4.59 7.92
N SER A 86 1.69 5.85 8.32
CA SER A 86 3.04 6.43 8.46
C SER A 86 3.81 5.88 9.65
N SER A 87 3.16 5.55 10.77
CA SER A 87 3.84 4.94 11.92
C SER A 87 4.39 3.56 11.57
N ILE A 88 3.58 2.71 10.93
CA ILE A 88 3.99 1.36 10.50
C ILE A 88 5.18 1.44 9.54
N ILE A 89 5.10 2.31 8.53
CA ILE A 89 6.19 2.44 7.55
C ILE A 89 7.46 3.00 8.22
N ARG A 90 7.32 3.99 9.10
CA ARG A 90 8.45 4.55 9.85
C ARG A 90 9.17 3.50 10.69
N GLU A 91 8.40 2.67 11.38
CA GLU A 91 8.91 1.61 12.23
C GLU A 91 9.65 0.55 11.40
N GLY A 92 9.10 0.16 10.25
CA GLY A 92 9.70 -0.84 9.37
C GLY A 92 10.99 -0.35 8.69
N LEU A 93 11.12 0.96 8.49
CA LEU A 93 12.36 1.57 7.99
C LEU A 93 13.44 1.74 9.07
N HIS A 94 13.12 1.50 10.35
CA HIS A 94 14.01 1.76 11.48
C HIS A 94 14.51 3.21 11.58
N LEU A 95 13.75 4.17 11.03
CA LEU A 95 14.09 5.61 10.97
C LEU A 95 13.23 6.46 11.93
N THR A 96 12.90 5.93 13.09
CA THR A 96 11.96 6.54 14.05
C THR A 96 12.41 7.90 14.59
N SER A 97 13.72 8.15 14.67
CA SER A 97 14.31 9.41 15.15
C SER A 97 14.45 10.49 14.07
N ILE A 98 14.47 10.12 12.79
CA ILE A 98 14.85 11.01 11.69
C ILE A 98 13.63 11.49 10.90
N LEU A 99 12.67 10.58 10.64
CA LEU A 99 11.49 10.93 9.86
C LEU A 99 10.28 11.31 10.73
N SER A 100 9.73 12.48 10.44
CA SER A 100 8.42 12.87 10.95
C SER A 100 7.32 12.04 10.27
N LEU A 101 6.22 11.80 10.99
CA LEU A 101 5.06 11.10 10.40
C LEU A 101 4.50 11.85 9.19
N ASN A 102 4.55 13.18 9.22
CA ASN A 102 4.05 14.03 8.15
C ASN A 102 4.84 13.86 6.84
N SER A 103 6.18 13.73 6.90
CA SER A 103 6.97 13.52 5.69
C SER A 103 6.64 12.19 5.02
N ILE A 104 6.44 11.13 5.81
CA ILE A 104 6.05 9.81 5.31
C ILE A 104 4.65 9.86 4.70
N ASN A 105 3.70 10.56 5.35
CA ASN A 105 2.35 10.77 4.79
C ASN A 105 2.40 11.47 3.42
N ILE A 106 3.21 12.52 3.28
CA ILE A 106 3.38 13.22 2.00
C ILE A 106 3.91 12.27 0.93
N VAL A 107 4.94 11.49 1.24
CA VAL A 107 5.51 10.50 0.31
C VAL A 107 4.47 9.44 -0.07
N LEU A 108 3.70 8.93 0.89
CA LEU A 108 2.62 7.97 0.63
C LEU A 108 1.55 8.53 -0.29
N ILE A 109 1.11 9.77 -0.05
CA ILE A 109 0.10 10.45 -0.89
C ILE A 109 0.64 10.62 -2.31
N ILE A 110 1.89 11.08 -2.45
CA ILE A 110 2.55 11.22 -3.76
C ILE A 110 2.63 9.86 -4.45
N PHE A 111 2.99 8.79 -3.73
CA PHE A 111 3.06 7.45 -4.30
C PHE A 111 1.70 6.93 -4.76
N ILE A 112 0.64 7.15 -3.97
CA ILE A 112 -0.74 6.73 -4.30
C ILE A 112 -1.25 7.48 -5.53
N ILE A 113 -1.22 8.83 -5.50
CA ILE A 113 -1.75 9.66 -6.58
C ILE A 113 -0.88 9.52 -7.84
N GLY A 114 0.44 9.62 -7.67
CA GLY A 114 1.41 9.48 -8.75
C GLY A 114 1.40 8.09 -9.37
N GLY A 115 1.20 7.04 -8.57
CA GLY A 115 1.10 5.66 -9.05
C GLY A 115 -0.08 5.44 -10.00
N ILE A 116 -1.28 5.91 -9.65
CA ILE A 116 -2.44 5.85 -10.56
C ILE A 116 -2.21 6.67 -11.82
N PHE A 117 -1.65 7.88 -11.68
CA PHE A 117 -1.38 8.75 -12.81
C PHE A 117 -0.41 8.09 -13.82
N LEU A 118 0.70 7.53 -13.33
CA LEU A 118 1.67 6.80 -14.15
C LEU A 118 1.00 5.60 -14.84
N ILE A 119 0.27 4.77 -14.08
CA ILE A 119 -0.46 3.63 -14.65
C ILE A 119 -1.38 4.10 -15.79
N GLY A 120 -2.08 5.22 -15.62
CA GLY A 120 -3.00 5.80 -16.60
C GLY A 120 -2.32 6.30 -17.88
N ILE A 121 -1.20 7.00 -17.77
CA ILE A 121 -0.42 7.46 -18.94
C ILE A 121 0.03 6.25 -19.75
N PHE A 122 0.69 5.29 -19.10
CA PHE A 122 1.30 4.18 -19.83
C PHE A 122 0.29 3.19 -20.40
N SER A 123 -0.88 3.00 -19.77
CA SER A 123 -1.95 2.22 -20.40
C SER A 123 -2.50 2.88 -21.66
N LYS A 124 -2.57 4.22 -21.70
CA LYS A 124 -2.97 4.96 -22.92
C LYS A 124 -1.91 4.84 -24.01
N LEU A 125 -0.63 4.90 -23.64
CA LEU A 125 0.48 4.69 -24.57
C LEU A 125 0.44 3.29 -25.19
N LYS A 126 0.17 2.25 -24.39
CA LYS A 126 0.07 0.86 -24.87
C LYS A 126 -1.10 0.65 -25.85
N ASN A 127 -2.20 1.39 -25.72
CA ASN A 127 -3.35 1.28 -26.62
C ASN A 127 -3.20 2.07 -27.93
N LYS A 128 -2.18 2.93 -28.04
CA LYS A 128 -1.89 3.73 -29.25
C LYS A 128 -0.83 3.09 -30.16
N ILE A 129 -0.10 2.09 -29.66
CA ILE A 129 0.91 1.31 -30.37
C ILE A 129 0.27 -0.02 -30.77
#